data_AF-A0A950D443-F1
#
_entry.id   AF-A0A950D443-F1
#
_cell.length_a   1.000
_cell.length_b   1.000
_cell.length_c   1.000
_cell.angle_alpha   90.00
_cell.angle_beta   90.00
_cell.angle_gamma   90.00
#
_symmetry.space_group_name_H-M   'P 1'
#
loop_
_entity.id
_entity.type
_entity.pdbx_description
1 polymer ?
#
loop_
_entity_poly.entity_id
_entity_poly.type
_entity_poly.pdbx_seq_one_letter_code
_entity_poly.pdbx_strand_id
1 'polypeptide(L)'
;MMGTFTPSDSALVLIDHQVGTMKLIKTIPLAVVKRNTLALAKVAKVLGIPVVLTTGTEDKFQGPLLPEFEEILPEAFAARVKRAGVINAWNDPNLKAAVEKTQRRNLIMAGVTTDVCLVYPPAYGSAATTLPLAKNLYS
;
A
#
# COMPACT_ATOMS: atom_id res chain seq x y z
N MET A 1 -21.87 -3.18 12.74
CA MET A 1 -22.24 -2.45 11.50
C MET A 1 -20.95 -2.15 10.75
N MET A 2 -20.78 -2.63 9.51
CA MET A 2 -19.58 -2.35 8.72
C MET A 2 -19.58 -0.85 8.36
N GLY A 3 -18.77 -0.05 9.05
CA GLY A 3 -18.75 1.41 8.89
C GLY A 3 -18.18 1.82 7.53
N THR A 4 -18.76 2.88 6.94
CA THR A 4 -18.24 3.53 5.74
C THR A 4 -16.83 4.06 5.98
N PHE A 5 -15.93 3.87 5.01
CA PHE A 5 -14.56 4.39 5.06
C PHE A 5 -14.59 5.92 4.98
N THR A 6 -13.81 6.60 5.83
CA THR A 6 -13.69 8.06 5.84
C THR A 6 -12.23 8.49 5.66
N PRO A 7 -11.96 9.67 5.09
CA PRO A 7 -10.58 10.17 4.99
C PRO A 7 -9.84 10.24 6.32
N SER A 8 -10.56 10.43 7.44
CA SER A 8 -10.00 10.50 8.79
C SER A 8 -9.62 9.15 9.40
N ASP A 9 -10.24 8.04 8.94
CA ASP A 9 -10.02 6.71 9.53
C ASP A 9 -9.22 5.77 8.62
N SER A 10 -8.93 6.21 7.40
CA SER A 10 -8.34 5.40 6.34
C SER A 10 -6.91 5.81 6.04
N ALA A 11 -6.07 4.84 5.67
CA ALA A 11 -4.77 5.03 5.04
C ALA A 11 -4.76 4.33 3.68
N LEU A 12 -3.98 4.86 2.73
CA LEU A 12 -3.74 4.25 1.43
C LEU A 12 -2.39 3.53 1.43
N VAL A 13 -2.36 2.26 1.02
CA VAL A 13 -1.12 1.47 0.89
C VAL A 13 -0.95 1.07 -0.57
N LEU A 14 0.12 1.54 -1.20
CA LEU A 14 0.44 1.27 -2.61
C LEU A 14 1.68 0.38 -2.70
N ILE A 15 1.49 -0.82 -3.22
CA ILE A 15 2.47 -1.92 -3.17
C ILE A 15 3.01 -2.19 -4.57
N ASP A 16 4.32 -2.05 -4.77
CA ASP A 16 5.06 -2.55 -5.94
C ASP A 16 4.59 -2.01 -7.30
N HIS A 17 4.08 -0.77 -7.32
CA HIS A 17 3.85 -0.02 -8.57
C HIS A 17 5.18 0.47 -9.14
N GLN A 18 6.01 -0.49 -9.56
CA GLN A 18 7.36 -0.30 -10.05
C GLN A 18 7.41 -0.46 -11.57
N VAL A 19 8.30 0.28 -12.24
CA VAL A 19 8.37 0.34 -13.70
C VAL A 19 8.55 -1.03 -14.36
N GLY A 20 9.37 -1.91 -13.76
CA GLY A 20 9.55 -3.28 -14.22
C GLY A 20 8.40 -4.19 -13.84
N THR A 21 7.97 -4.17 -12.57
CA THR A 21 6.86 -5.00 -12.07
C THR A 21 5.56 -4.79 -12.85
N MET A 22 5.22 -3.55 -13.20
CA MET A 22 3.99 -3.25 -13.93
C MET A 22 3.96 -3.82 -15.36
N LYS A 23 5.12 -4.11 -15.98
CA LYS A 23 5.17 -4.76 -17.30
C LYS A 23 4.68 -6.21 -17.29
N LEU A 24 4.60 -6.82 -16.11
CA LEU A 24 4.09 -8.18 -15.90
C LEU A 24 2.56 -8.25 -15.98
N ILE A 25 1.86 -7.12 -15.91
CA ILE A 25 0.40 -7.08 -16.00
C ILE A 25 -0.05 -7.46 -17.42
N LYS A 26 -0.88 -8.49 -17.52
CA LYS A 26 -1.50 -8.95 -18.79
C LYS A 26 -3.02 -8.87 -18.81
N THR A 27 -3.63 -8.58 -17.66
CA THR A 27 -5.10 -8.60 -17.48
C THR A 27 -5.76 -7.25 -17.75
N ILE A 28 -5.05 -6.13 -17.51
CA ILE A 28 -5.53 -4.76 -17.74
C ILE A 28 -4.44 -3.99 -18.47
N PRO A 29 -4.76 -3.09 -19.43
CA PRO A 29 -3.77 -2.28 -20.10
C PRO A 29 -2.90 -1.49 -19.10
N LEU A 30 -1.59 -1.53 -19.28
CA LEU A 30 -0.62 -0.87 -18.40
C LEU A 30 -0.93 0.61 -18.16
N ALA A 31 -1.34 1.32 -19.21
CA ALA A 31 -1.72 2.73 -19.13
C ALA A 31 -2.92 2.97 -18.21
N VAL A 32 -3.89 2.04 -18.19
CA VAL A 32 -5.08 2.12 -17.32
C VAL A 32 -4.68 1.88 -15.87
N VAL A 33 -3.87 0.85 -15.59
CA VAL A 33 -3.39 0.58 -14.23
C VAL A 33 -2.61 1.78 -13.70
N LYS A 34 -1.63 2.28 -14.48
CA LYS A 34 -0.86 3.48 -14.11
C LYS A 34 -1.76 4.68 -13.84
N ARG A 35 -2.72 4.97 -14.73
CA ARG A 35 -3.66 6.09 -14.55
C ARG A 35 -4.47 5.95 -13.26
N ASN A 36 -5.00 4.76 -12.97
CA ASN A 36 -5.82 4.51 -11.79
C ASN A 36 -5.00 4.62 -10.50
N THR A 37 -3.79 4.06 -10.49
CA THR A 37 -2.86 4.16 -9.36
C THR A 37 -2.50 5.62 -9.06
N LEU A 38 -2.17 6.41 -10.08
CA LEU A 38 -1.84 7.82 -9.90
C LEU A 38 -3.07 8.64 -9.48
N ALA A 39 -4.27 8.26 -9.93
CA ALA A 39 -5.52 8.86 -9.47
C ALA A 39 -5.75 8.60 -7.97
N LEU A 40 -5.54 7.36 -7.49
CA LEU A 40 -5.62 7.04 -6.07
C LEU A 40 -4.65 7.87 -5.23
N ALA A 41 -3.39 8.00 -5.67
CA ALA A 41 -2.41 8.82 -4.98
C ALA A 41 -2.82 10.31 -4.92
N LYS A 42 -3.34 10.87 -6.02
CA LYS A 42 -3.83 12.25 -6.07
C LYS A 42 -5.03 12.46 -5.15
N VAL A 43 -5.99 11.52 -5.15
CA VAL A 43 -7.17 11.57 -4.27
C VAL A 43 -6.75 11.51 -2.81
N ALA A 44 -5.84 10.60 -2.44
CA ALA A 44 -5.34 10.51 -1.07
C ALA A 44 -4.65 11.81 -0.63
N LYS A 45 -3.82 12.41 -1.50
CA LYS A 45 -3.20 13.73 -1.25
C LYS A 45 -4.25 14.81 -0.98
N VAL A 46 -5.24 14.94 -1.86
CA VAL A 46 -6.30 15.97 -1.76
C VAL A 46 -7.13 15.79 -0.48
N LEU A 47 -7.40 14.54 -0.10
CA LEU A 47 -8.20 14.22 1.08
C LEU A 47 -7.41 14.18 2.40
N GLY A 48 -6.09 14.42 2.37
CA GLY A 48 -5.23 14.31 3.56
C GLY A 48 -5.15 12.89 4.13
N ILE A 49 -5.34 11.87 3.28
CA ILE A 49 -5.21 10.46 3.65
C ILE A 49 -3.71 10.11 3.67
N PRO A 50 -3.18 9.55 4.78
CA PRO A 50 -1.80 9.08 4.84
C PRO A 50 -1.55 7.99 3.78
N VAL A 51 -0.43 8.11 3.06
CA VAL A 51 -0.04 7.13 2.03
C VAL A 51 1.24 6.41 2.45
N VAL A 52 1.21 5.08 2.41
CA VAL A 52 2.38 4.22 2.58
C VAL A 52 2.74 3.63 1.23
N LEU A 53 3.97 3.90 0.78
CA LEU A 53 4.53 3.33 -0.44
C LEU A 53 5.50 2.20 -0.08
N THR A 54 5.48 1.12 -0.87
CA THR A 54 6.46 0.05 -0.73
C THR A 54 6.87 -0.53 -2.08
N THR A 55 8.12 -0.97 -2.15
CA THR A 55 8.74 -1.65 -3.29
C THR A 55 9.33 -2.97 -2.86
N GLY A 56 9.40 -3.93 -3.77
CA GLY A 56 10.23 -5.13 -3.61
C GLY A 56 11.72 -4.83 -3.79
N THR A 57 12.27 -5.25 -4.93
CA THR A 57 13.67 -5.09 -5.34
C THR A 57 13.83 -3.99 -6.38
N GLU A 58 13.90 -2.74 -5.93
CA GLU A 58 13.94 -1.58 -6.83
C GLU A 58 15.19 -1.48 -7.70
N ASP A 59 16.32 -2.02 -7.25
CA ASP A 59 17.61 -2.01 -7.97
C ASP A 59 17.79 -3.22 -8.91
N LYS A 60 16.74 -4.03 -9.10
CA LYS A 60 16.77 -5.24 -9.94
C LYS A 60 15.68 -5.18 -11.02
N PHE A 61 15.26 -6.34 -11.52
CA PHE A 61 14.28 -6.47 -12.59
C PHE A 61 12.96 -5.73 -12.33
N GLN A 62 12.53 -5.62 -11.07
CA GLN A 62 11.30 -4.90 -10.72
C GLN A 62 11.42 -3.38 -10.95
N GLY A 63 12.64 -2.82 -10.90
CA GLY A 63 12.94 -1.43 -11.21
C GLY A 63 12.42 -0.43 -10.16
N PRO A 64 12.65 0.88 -10.36
CA PRO A 64 12.23 1.89 -9.41
C PRO A 64 10.70 1.96 -9.31
N LEU A 65 10.20 2.47 -8.19
CA LEU A 65 8.80 2.89 -8.06
C LEU A 65 8.49 3.94 -9.15
N LEU A 66 7.23 4.05 -9.58
CA LEU A 66 6.83 5.07 -10.56
C LEU A 66 7.31 6.47 -10.12
N PRO A 67 8.06 7.21 -10.97
CA PRO A 67 8.62 8.50 -10.61
C PRO A 67 7.54 9.56 -10.35
N GLU A 68 6.35 9.42 -10.94
CA GLU A 68 5.24 10.35 -10.72
C GLU A 68 4.78 10.39 -9.25
N PHE A 69 5.08 9.36 -8.44
CA PHE A 69 4.81 9.43 -7.02
C PHE A 69 5.70 10.43 -6.28
N GLU A 70 6.90 10.74 -6.78
CA GLU A 70 7.77 11.75 -6.18
C GLU A 70 7.14 13.13 -6.26
N GLU A 71 6.49 13.45 -7.38
CA GLU A 71 5.77 14.72 -7.57
C GLU A 71 4.46 14.76 -6.77
N ILE A 72 3.71 13.65 -6.74
CA ILE A 72 2.40 13.60 -6.08
C ILE A 72 2.56 13.50 -4.57
N LEU A 73 3.44 12.62 -4.09
CA LEU A 73 3.60 12.24 -2.68
C LEU A 73 5.09 12.27 -2.25
N PRO A 74 5.77 13.43 -2.30
CA PRO A 74 7.22 13.52 -2.09
C PRO A 74 7.68 12.93 -0.75
N GLU A 75 6.95 13.20 0.34
CA GLU A 75 7.27 12.68 1.66
C GLU A 75 7.14 11.15 1.74
N ALA A 76 6.03 10.59 1.23
CA ALA A 76 5.84 9.15 1.21
C ALA A 76 6.82 8.45 0.26
N PHE A 77 7.20 9.10 -0.85
CA PHE A 77 8.16 8.56 -1.81
C PHE A 77 9.56 8.46 -1.21
N ALA A 78 9.98 9.50 -0.50
CA ALA A 78 11.23 9.52 0.25
C ALA A 78 11.23 8.50 1.39
N ALA A 79 10.11 8.36 2.11
CA ALA A 79 9.95 7.45 3.25
C ALA A 79 9.50 6.01 2.87
N ARG A 80 9.48 5.66 1.58
CA ARG A 80 8.94 4.37 1.11
C ARG A 80 9.68 3.18 1.71
N VAL A 81 8.95 2.08 1.93
CA VAL A 81 9.50 0.84 2.47
C VAL A 81 10.08 -0.02 1.35
N LYS A 82 11.40 -0.23 1.36
CA LYS A 82 12.11 -1.07 0.38
C LYS A 82 12.33 -2.48 0.94
N ARG A 83 11.58 -3.47 0.42
CA ARG A 83 11.46 -4.81 1.03
C ARG A 83 12.57 -5.81 0.66
N ALA A 84 13.62 -5.41 -0.05
CA ALA A 84 14.85 -6.19 -0.30
C ALA A 84 14.67 -7.70 -0.63
N GLY A 85 13.56 -8.10 -1.26
CA GLY A 85 13.27 -9.50 -1.63
C GLY A 85 12.19 -10.21 -0.81
N VAL A 86 11.62 -9.59 0.22
CA VAL A 86 10.41 -10.13 0.89
C VAL A 86 9.24 -10.05 -0.09
N ILE A 87 8.76 -11.20 -0.56
CA ILE A 87 7.74 -11.29 -1.60
C ILE A 87 6.37 -10.79 -1.08
N ASN A 88 5.90 -11.36 0.02
CA ASN A 88 4.66 -10.91 0.66
C ASN A 88 4.91 -9.61 1.44
N ALA A 89 4.31 -8.52 0.98
CA ALA A 89 4.47 -7.20 1.59
C ALA A 89 4.13 -7.19 3.08
N TRP A 90 3.10 -7.94 3.47
CA TRP A 90 2.64 -7.97 4.86
C TRP A 90 3.59 -8.70 5.81
N ASN A 91 4.53 -9.50 5.30
CA ASN A 91 5.55 -10.14 6.15
C ASN A 91 6.72 -9.20 6.47
N ASP A 92 6.81 -8.06 5.80
CA ASP A 92 7.85 -7.08 6.10
C ASP A 92 7.48 -6.27 7.36
N PRO A 93 8.27 -6.33 8.43
CA PRO A 93 7.97 -5.62 9.67
C PRO A 93 8.03 -4.10 9.52
N ASN A 94 8.82 -3.58 8.58
CA ASN A 94 8.91 -2.14 8.32
C ASN A 94 7.64 -1.64 7.63
N LEU A 95 7.03 -2.45 6.75
CA LEU A 95 5.72 -2.12 6.18
C LEU A 95 4.65 -2.08 7.26
N LYS A 96 4.59 -3.07 8.15
CA LYS A 96 3.65 -3.07 9.28
C LYS A 96 3.84 -1.83 10.16
N ALA A 97 5.08 -1.53 10.54
CA ALA A 97 5.38 -0.36 11.35
C ALA A 97 5.01 0.96 10.63
N ALA A 98 5.22 1.07 9.32
CA ALA A 98 4.81 2.24 8.54
C ALA A 98 3.29 2.39 8.50
N VAL A 99 2.55 1.29 8.33
CA VAL A 99 1.08 1.28 8.38
C VAL A 99 0.58 1.63 9.78
N GLU A 100 1.13 1.05 10.84
CA GLU A 100 0.76 1.35 12.22
C GLU A 100 1.01 2.81 12.58
N LYS A 101 2.09 3.43 12.09
CA LYS A 101 2.38 4.87 12.27
C LYS A 101 1.31 5.78 11.67
N THR A 102 0.52 5.31 10.69
CA THR A 102 -0.60 6.11 10.16
C THR A 102 -1.72 6.31 11.19
N GLN A 103 -1.79 5.43 12.21
CA GLN A 103 -2.84 5.39 13.23
C GLN A 103 -4.25 5.26 12.62
N ARG A 104 -4.35 4.65 11.42
CA ARG A 104 -5.61 4.45 10.70
C ARG A 104 -6.08 3.01 10.86
N ARG A 105 -7.38 2.85 11.13
CA ARG A 105 -8.01 1.53 11.31
C ARG A 105 -8.33 0.86 9.98
N ASN A 106 -8.59 1.66 8.95
CA ASN A 106 -9.05 1.21 7.64
C ASN A 106 -7.89 1.32 6.64
N LEU A 107 -7.66 0.26 5.86
CA LEU A 107 -6.61 0.25 4.85
C LEU A 107 -7.23 0.10 3.46
N ILE A 108 -6.97 1.07 2.60
CA ILE A 108 -7.25 0.99 1.17
C ILE A 108 -5.96 0.52 0.53
N MET A 109 -5.97 -0.62 -0.16
CA MET A 109 -4.75 -1.23 -0.68
C MET A 109 -4.86 -1.45 -2.20
N ALA A 110 -3.78 -1.15 -2.91
CA ALA A 110 -3.61 -1.54 -4.31
C ALA A 110 -2.17 -2.00 -4.53
N GLY A 111 -1.97 -3.03 -5.36
CA GLY A 111 -0.62 -3.51 -5.64
C GLY A 111 -0.49 -4.37 -6.88
N VAL A 112 0.76 -4.56 -7.30
CA VAL A 112 1.14 -5.33 -8.50
C VAL A 112 2.25 -6.33 -8.17
N THR A 113 2.12 -7.63 -8.45
CA THR A 113 0.94 -8.31 -9.00
C THR A 113 -0.06 -8.67 -7.90
N THR A 114 -1.36 -8.64 -8.24
CA THR A 114 -2.45 -8.76 -7.27
C THR A 114 -2.43 -10.11 -6.54
N ASP A 115 -2.09 -11.19 -7.24
CA ASP A 115 -2.04 -12.58 -6.76
C ASP A 115 -0.98 -12.84 -5.68
N VAL A 116 0.12 -12.08 -5.69
CA VAL A 116 1.24 -12.28 -4.75
C VAL A 116 1.29 -11.17 -3.70
N CYS A 117 1.22 -9.92 -4.16
CA CYS A 117 1.46 -8.75 -3.32
C CYS A 117 0.19 -8.22 -2.66
N LEU A 118 -1.00 -8.55 -3.17
CA LEU A 118 -2.29 -8.05 -2.66
C LEU A 118 -3.24 -9.14 -2.15
N VAL A 119 -3.17 -10.41 -2.56
CA VAL A 119 -4.06 -11.46 -2.02
C VAL A 119 -3.69 -11.84 -0.58
N TYR A 120 -2.39 -11.88 -0.26
CA TYR A 120 -1.94 -12.27 1.09
C TYR A 120 -2.16 -11.22 2.20
N PRO A 121 -1.95 -9.90 1.98
CA PRO A 121 -2.16 -8.89 3.02
C PRO A 121 -3.60 -8.80 3.57
N PRO A 122 -4.67 -8.79 2.75
CA PRO A 122 -6.05 -8.80 3.22
C PRO A 122 -6.47 -10.16 3.79
N ALA A 123 -6.04 -11.28 3.20
CA ALA A 123 -6.53 -12.61 3.56
C ALA A 123 -5.99 -13.13 4.90
N TYR A 124 -4.76 -12.79 5.29
CA TYR A 124 -4.18 -13.19 6.58
C TYR A 124 -4.11 -12.05 7.61
N GLY A 125 -4.30 -10.80 7.20
CA GLY A 125 -4.44 -9.66 8.11
C GLY A 125 -5.67 -9.76 9.03
N SER A 126 -6.68 -10.57 8.68
CA SER A 126 -7.85 -10.83 9.52
C SER A 126 -7.70 -12.01 10.48
N ALA A 127 -6.63 -12.83 10.40
CA ALA A 127 -6.54 -14.07 11.17
C ALA A 127 -5.69 -13.95 12.45
N ALA A 128 -4.83 -12.95 12.60
CA ALA A 128 -4.06 -12.75 13.83
C ALA A 128 -3.42 -11.37 13.85
N THR A 129 -4.12 -10.38 14.42
CA THR A 129 -3.60 -9.41 15.40
C THR A 129 -4.76 -8.46 15.67
N THR A 130 -5.51 -8.73 16.73
CA THR A 130 -6.30 -7.71 17.39
C THR A 130 -5.37 -6.55 17.73
N LEU A 131 -5.48 -5.46 16.97
CA LEU A 131 -4.87 -4.17 17.31
C LEU A 131 -5.20 -3.87 18.80
N PRO A 132 -4.23 -3.42 19.62
CA PRO A 132 -4.43 -3.21 21.06
C PRO A 132 -5.51 -2.16 21.42
N LEU A 133 -6.09 -1.48 20.44
CA LEU A 133 -7.08 -0.42 20.62
C LEU A 133 -8.48 -0.92 21.02
N ALA A 134 -8.73 -2.23 21.07
CA ALA A 134 -10.04 -2.81 21.38
C ALA A 134 -10.19 -3.43 22.78
N LYS A 135 -9.21 -3.27 23.70
CA LYS A 135 -9.26 -3.93 25.02
C LYS A 135 -10.13 -3.23 26.09
N ASN A 136 -10.71 -2.06 25.81
CA ASN A 136 -11.47 -1.29 26.81
C ASN A 136 -12.99 -1.21 26.55
N LEU A 137 -13.59 -2.10 25.76
CA LEU A 137 -15.02 -2.02 25.48
C LEU A 137 -15.88 -3.23 25.85
N TYR A 138 -15.31 -4.34 26.36
CA TYR A 138 -16.13 -5.45 26.86
C TYR A 138 -15.46 -6.14 28.05
N SER A 139 -16.00 -5.85 29.25
CA SER A 139 -16.07 -6.80 30.37
C SER A 139 -17.10 -7.88 30.05
#